data_AF-A0A819RPJ8-F1
#
_entry.id   AF-A0A819RPJ8-F1
#
_cell.length_a   1.000
_cell.length_b   1.000
_cell.length_c   1.000
_cell.angle_alpha   90.00
_cell.angle_beta   90.00
_cell.angle_gamma   90.00
#
_symmetry.space_group_name_H-M   'P 1'
#
loop_
_entity.id
_entity.type
_entity.pdbx_description
1 polymer ?
#
loop_
_entity_poly.entity_id
_entity_poly.type
_entity_poly.pdbx_seq_one_letter_code
_entity_poly.pdbx_strand_id
1 'polypeptide(L)'
;MNICIRLMAEEYQSPSTSDHPNVSLTTTETKTSNHSKKSELQKENTLYTEPQPKCYIGAGNNAELIESILTSIGYERQSERTDDFKLKWVQCNQSVNWNLFKDGEQIVNHIQGEDYFTTKIQLWQSLQTYEKISMTMQKRSPQFLPLNQFVPETFKLDEKNDRDTFFNTHKPGDVWICKPSGLNQ
;
A
#
# COMPACT_ATOMS: atom_id res chain seq x y z
N MET A 1 1.17 -19.20 6.32
CA MET A 1 -0.25 -19.07 6.67
C MET A 1 -1.01 -18.59 5.44
N ASN A 2 -2.18 -19.18 5.18
CA ASN A 2 -2.98 -18.91 3.98
C ASN A 2 -4.40 -18.49 4.38
N ILE A 3 -4.92 -17.48 3.68
CA ILE A 3 -6.29 -17.01 3.83
C ILE A 3 -7.06 -17.34 2.55
N CYS A 4 -8.24 -17.92 2.71
CA CYS A 4 -9.16 -18.27 1.64
C CYS A 4 -10.29 -17.26 1.59
N ILE A 5 -10.51 -16.60 0.43
CA ILE A 5 -11.47 -15.52 0.25
C ILE A 5 -12.45 -15.90 -0.85
N ARG A 6 -13.75 -15.77 -0.59
CA ARG A 6 -14.79 -16.03 -1.59
C ARG A 6 -14.86 -14.90 -2.61
N LEU A 7 -14.87 -15.25 -3.89
CA LEU A 7 -14.97 -14.25 -4.97
C LEU A 7 -16.40 -14.05 -5.47
N MET A 8 -17.20 -15.12 -5.52
CA MET A 8 -18.57 -15.08 -6.01
C MET A 8 -19.42 -16.10 -5.25
N ALA A 9 -20.70 -15.76 -5.11
CA ALA A 9 -21.74 -16.64 -4.58
C ALA A 9 -22.95 -16.52 -5.50
N GLU A 10 -22.94 -17.16 -6.68
CA GLU A 10 -24.13 -17.22 -7.53
C GLU A 10 -24.12 -18.48 -8.39
N GLU A 11 -25.31 -19.10 -8.49
CA GLU A 11 -25.59 -20.30 -9.29
C GLU A 11 -25.23 -20.03 -10.75
N TYR A 12 -24.31 -20.82 -11.29
CA TYR A 12 -23.87 -20.70 -12.67
C TYR A 12 -25.02 -21.04 -13.63
N GLN A 13 -25.79 -20.05 -14.06
CA GLN A 13 -26.62 -20.12 -15.26
C GLN A 13 -25.81 -19.58 -16.43
N SER A 14 -25.52 -20.47 -17.38
CA SER A 14 -24.68 -20.20 -18.54
C SER A 14 -25.31 -19.12 -19.44
N PRO A 15 -24.60 -18.04 -19.82
CA PRO A 15 -25.10 -17.09 -20.79
C PRO A 15 -24.92 -17.62 -22.23
N SER A 16 -25.98 -17.53 -23.03
CA SER A 16 -25.96 -17.79 -24.47
C SER A 16 -25.19 -16.71 -25.23
N THR A 17 -24.39 -17.14 -26.21
CA THR A 17 -23.48 -16.37 -27.06
C THR A 17 -24.19 -15.56 -28.15
N SER A 18 -23.88 -14.26 -28.26
CA SER A 18 -23.97 -13.34 -29.44
C SER A 18 -24.19 -11.92 -28.89
N ASP A 19 -23.47 -10.83 -29.18
CA ASP A 19 -22.69 -10.42 -30.33
C ASP A 19 -21.68 -9.33 -29.91
N HIS A 20 -20.52 -9.28 -30.55
CA HIS A 20 -19.58 -8.16 -30.47
C HIS A 20 -19.80 -7.19 -31.63
N PRO A 21 -19.82 -5.86 -31.38
CA PRO A 21 -19.43 -4.89 -32.39
C PRO A 21 -18.03 -4.31 -32.11
N ASN A 22 -17.31 -4.21 -33.22
CA ASN A 22 -15.94 -3.77 -33.41
C ASN A 22 -15.88 -2.23 -33.42
N VAL A 23 -14.97 -1.61 -32.66
CA VAL A 23 -14.74 -0.15 -32.72
C VAL A 23 -13.26 0.11 -33.03
N SER A 24 -13.06 0.67 -34.22
CA SER A 24 -11.77 1.03 -34.80
C SER A 24 -11.13 2.24 -34.13
N LEU A 25 -9.82 2.14 -33.93
CA LEU A 25 -8.91 3.23 -33.53
C LEU A 25 -8.61 4.12 -34.74
N THR A 26 -8.79 5.43 -34.61
CA THR A 26 -8.29 6.43 -35.55
C THR A 26 -7.30 7.37 -34.88
N THR A 27 -6.06 7.27 -35.37
CA THR A 27 -4.91 8.13 -35.10
C THR A 27 -5.13 9.51 -35.70
N THR A 28 -4.79 10.58 -34.98
CA THR A 28 -4.48 11.88 -35.60
C THR A 28 -3.21 12.45 -34.99
N GLU A 29 -2.24 12.66 -35.87
CA GLU A 29 -0.97 13.35 -35.64
C GLU A 29 -1.21 14.87 -35.62
N THR A 30 -0.39 15.62 -34.86
CA THR A 30 -0.08 17.02 -35.20
C THR A 30 1.29 17.42 -34.64
N LYS A 31 2.19 17.82 -35.54
CA LYS A 31 3.51 18.42 -35.29
C LYS A 31 3.41 19.95 -35.21
N THR A 32 4.27 20.58 -34.40
CA THR A 32 5.01 21.86 -34.65
C THR A 32 5.88 22.16 -33.41
N SER A 33 7.22 22.16 -33.45
CA SER A 33 8.18 23.15 -34.00
C SER A 33 8.77 24.11 -32.94
N ASN A 34 10.00 23.78 -32.50
CA ASN A 34 11.17 24.56 -32.07
C ASN A 34 11.07 26.06 -31.69
N HIS A 35 11.70 26.43 -30.55
CA HIS A 35 12.71 27.50 -30.52
C HIS A 35 13.68 27.41 -29.32
N SER A 36 14.99 27.46 -29.59
CA SER A 36 16.10 27.51 -28.63
C SER A 36 16.25 28.86 -27.92
N LYS A 37 16.83 28.86 -26.69
CA LYS A 37 18.08 29.60 -26.34
C LYS A 37 18.53 29.39 -24.88
N LYS A 38 19.85 29.20 -24.71
CA LYS A 38 20.65 29.23 -23.46
C LYS A 38 20.68 30.63 -22.83
N SER A 39 20.83 30.71 -21.51
CA SER A 39 21.94 31.45 -20.85
C SER A 39 21.97 31.23 -19.34
N GLU A 40 23.16 30.92 -18.83
CA GLU A 40 23.57 30.97 -17.43
C GLU A 40 23.32 32.34 -16.79
N LEU A 41 23.06 32.37 -15.47
CA LEU A 41 23.88 33.17 -14.55
C LEU A 41 23.66 32.71 -13.10
N GLN A 42 24.74 32.22 -12.50
CA GLN A 42 24.90 32.01 -11.06
C GLN A 42 24.87 33.35 -10.32
N LYS A 43 24.20 33.39 -9.17
CA LYS A 43 24.52 34.32 -8.08
C LYS A 43 24.49 33.55 -6.77
N GLU A 44 25.68 33.16 -6.31
CA GLU A 44 25.92 32.78 -4.92
C GLU A 44 25.64 34.00 -4.04
N ASN A 45 24.62 33.87 -3.18
CA ASN A 45 24.49 34.66 -1.96
C ASN A 45 24.88 33.73 -0.82
N THR A 46 26.14 33.81 -0.36
CA THR A 46 26.58 33.20 0.89
C THR A 46 26.03 34.02 2.06
N LEU A 47 24.80 33.74 2.43
CA LEU A 47 24.13 34.23 3.64
C LEU A 47 23.68 32.99 4.39
N TYR A 48 24.35 32.68 5.51
CA TYR A 48 24.04 31.61 6.47
C TYR A 48 23.24 30.45 5.85
N THR A 49 23.92 29.61 5.07
CA THR A 49 23.29 28.39 4.58
C THR A 49 23.07 27.51 5.81
N GLU A 50 21.85 27.52 6.33
CA GLU A 50 21.37 26.44 7.20
C GLU A 50 21.86 25.12 6.59
N PRO A 51 22.50 24.23 7.37
CA PRO A 51 23.03 23.00 6.82
C PRO A 51 21.92 22.25 6.09
N GLN A 52 22.22 21.79 4.87
CA GLN A 52 21.22 21.11 4.04
C GLN A 52 20.63 19.94 4.83
N PRO A 53 19.30 19.77 4.82
CA PRO A 53 18.68 18.67 5.53
C PRO A 53 19.16 17.35 4.93
N LYS A 54 19.71 16.48 5.77
CA LYS A 54 20.24 15.18 5.35
C LYS A 54 19.10 14.20 5.11
N CYS A 55 19.17 13.41 4.04
CA CYS A 55 18.29 12.27 3.84
C CYS A 55 19.06 10.96 3.64
N TYR A 56 18.43 9.85 4.04
CA TYR A 56 18.87 8.51 3.69
C TYR A 56 17.83 7.88 2.75
N ILE A 57 18.29 7.31 1.64
CA ILE A 57 17.43 6.63 0.66
C ILE A 57 17.97 5.21 0.47
N GLY A 58 17.20 4.21 0.92
CA GLY A 58 17.47 2.79 0.70
C GLY A 58 17.08 2.34 -0.71
N ALA A 59 17.46 1.13 -1.08
CA ALA A 59 17.08 0.54 -2.36
C ALA A 59 15.58 0.15 -2.39
N GLY A 60 14.99 0.10 -3.59
CA GLY A 60 13.58 -0.23 -3.80
C GLY A 60 12.63 0.94 -3.57
N ASN A 61 11.33 0.66 -3.54
CA ASN A 61 10.26 1.62 -3.23
C ASN A 61 10.39 2.98 -3.97
N ASN A 62 10.67 2.94 -5.27
CA ASN A 62 10.87 4.13 -6.12
C ASN A 62 12.01 5.07 -5.65
N ALA A 63 13.10 4.52 -5.11
CA ALA A 63 14.26 5.27 -4.60
C ALA A 63 14.77 6.37 -5.55
N GLU A 64 14.94 6.09 -6.85
CA GLU A 64 15.45 7.07 -7.83
C GLU A 64 14.52 8.27 -8.00
N LEU A 65 13.19 8.03 -8.02
CA LEU A 65 12.19 9.09 -8.08
C LEU A 65 12.30 9.99 -6.84
N ILE A 66 12.34 9.38 -5.66
CA ILE A 66 12.42 10.11 -4.40
C ILE A 66 13.73 10.88 -4.28
N GLU A 67 14.85 10.28 -4.70
CA GLU A 67 16.14 10.96 -4.76
C GLU A 67 16.08 12.21 -5.61
N SER A 68 15.57 12.10 -6.85
CA SER A 68 15.49 13.25 -7.75
C SER A 68 14.68 14.41 -7.15
N ILE A 69 13.58 14.10 -6.46
CA ILE A 69 12.72 15.08 -5.80
C ILE A 69 13.46 15.71 -4.62
N LEU A 70 14.03 14.90 -3.72
CA LEU A 70 14.70 15.37 -2.51
C LEU A 70 15.91 16.24 -2.84
N THR A 71 16.71 15.85 -3.84
CA THR A 71 17.82 16.67 -4.34
C THR A 71 17.33 17.99 -4.93
N SER A 72 16.22 17.97 -5.69
CA SER A 72 15.66 19.20 -6.29
C SER A 72 15.17 20.22 -5.26
N ILE A 73 14.73 19.75 -4.08
CA ILE A 73 14.28 20.61 -2.97
C ILE A 73 15.39 20.90 -1.94
N GLY A 74 16.64 20.48 -2.21
CA GLY A 74 17.82 20.86 -1.43
C GLY A 74 18.22 19.91 -0.30
N TYR A 75 17.76 18.65 -0.31
CA TYR A 75 18.28 17.64 0.62
C TYR A 75 19.62 17.07 0.17
N GLU A 76 20.48 16.80 1.14
CA GLU A 76 21.75 16.13 0.95
C GLU A 76 21.61 14.62 1.19
N ARG A 77 21.87 13.79 0.17
CA ARG A 77 21.81 12.33 0.32
C ARG A 77 23.03 11.80 1.06
N GLN A 78 22.78 11.04 2.12
CA GLN A 78 23.78 10.24 2.80
C GLN A 78 23.94 8.87 2.13
N SER A 79 25.19 8.47 1.89
CA SER A 79 25.56 7.15 1.36
C SER A 79 25.47 6.04 2.40
N GLU A 80 25.84 6.35 3.65
CA GLU A 80 25.84 5.41 4.75
C GLU A 80 24.49 5.36 5.47
N ARG A 81 24.16 4.19 6.01
CA ARG A 81 22.98 4.01 6.85
C ARG A 81 23.24 4.66 8.20
N THR A 82 22.79 5.89 8.36
CA THR A 82 22.87 6.63 9.62
C THR A 82 21.49 6.78 10.27
N ASP A 83 21.48 7.11 11.56
CA ASP A 83 20.29 7.58 12.26
C ASP A 83 20.29 9.11 12.48
N ASP A 84 21.27 9.83 11.88
CA ASP A 84 21.33 11.30 11.79
C ASP A 84 20.77 11.75 10.43
N PHE A 85 19.45 11.78 10.32
CA PHE A 85 18.72 12.18 9.13
C PHE A 85 17.54 13.09 9.47
N LYS A 86 17.15 13.95 8.52
CA LYS A 86 15.86 14.65 8.55
C LYS A 86 14.75 13.79 7.94
N LEU A 87 15.08 13.05 6.87
CA LEU A 87 14.17 12.14 6.18
C LEU A 87 14.85 10.80 5.86
N LYS A 88 14.18 9.69 6.13
CA LYS A 88 14.66 8.34 5.78
C LYS A 88 13.60 7.60 4.96
N TRP A 89 13.97 7.30 3.73
CA TRP A 89 13.14 6.55 2.77
C TRP A 89 13.69 5.13 2.62
N VAL A 90 12.89 4.13 2.94
CA VAL A 90 13.30 2.72 2.91
C VAL A 90 12.17 1.84 2.37
N GLN A 91 12.53 0.63 1.94
CA GLN A 91 11.58 -0.36 1.41
C GLN A 91 10.78 -1.06 2.50
N CYS A 92 11.40 -1.33 3.66
CA CYS A 92 10.80 -2.13 4.72
C CYS A 92 10.84 -1.38 6.05
N ASN A 93 9.74 -1.47 6.81
CA ASN A 93 9.62 -0.92 8.16
C ASN A 93 10.78 -1.32 9.09
N GLN A 94 11.24 -2.58 8.99
CA GLN A 94 12.36 -3.15 9.75
C GLN A 94 13.69 -2.41 9.51
N SER A 95 13.78 -1.63 8.44
CA SER A 95 14.91 -0.75 8.16
C SER A 95 14.85 0.56 8.95
N VAL A 96 13.84 0.80 9.78
CA VAL A 96 13.76 1.94 10.69
C VAL A 96 14.09 1.47 12.10
N ASN A 97 15.01 2.17 12.77
CA ASN A 97 15.31 1.91 14.18
C ASN A 97 14.40 2.77 15.06
N TRP A 98 13.21 2.27 15.36
CA TRP A 98 12.20 2.99 16.13
C TRP A 98 12.65 3.37 17.55
N ASN A 99 13.62 2.67 18.13
CA ASN A 99 14.16 3.00 19.46
C ASN A 99 15.04 4.26 19.45
N LEU A 100 15.59 4.64 18.29
CA LEU A 100 16.42 5.83 18.11
C LEU A 100 15.71 6.94 17.33
N PHE A 101 14.50 6.66 16.83
CA PHE A 101 13.71 7.62 16.06
C PHE A 101 13.28 8.79 16.95
N LYS A 102 13.42 10.02 16.44
CA LYS A 102 13.09 11.24 17.19
C LYS A 102 11.85 11.92 16.61
N ASP A 103 10.72 11.72 17.27
CA ASP A 103 9.45 12.35 16.91
C ASP A 103 9.57 13.89 16.88
N GLY A 104 9.04 14.51 15.82
CA GLY A 104 9.10 15.96 15.61
C GLY A 104 10.43 16.46 15.01
N GLU A 105 11.51 15.69 15.11
CA GLU A 105 12.79 16.01 14.48
C GLU A 105 12.95 15.26 13.15
N GLN A 106 12.54 14.00 13.08
CA GLN A 106 12.79 13.09 11.96
C GLN A 106 11.49 12.65 11.27
N ILE A 107 11.60 12.26 10.00
CA ILE A 107 10.50 11.72 9.20
C ILE A 107 10.95 10.43 8.52
N VAL A 108 10.07 9.43 8.49
CA VAL A 108 10.22 8.16 7.76
C VAL A 108 8.97 7.86 6.94
N ASN A 109 9.10 7.07 5.88
CA ASN A 109 7.98 6.69 5.00
C ASN A 109 7.16 5.49 5.51
N HIS A 110 7.22 5.21 6.81
CA HIS A 110 6.57 4.07 7.45
C HIS A 110 5.93 4.51 8.77
N ILE A 111 4.95 3.75 9.24
CA ILE A 111 4.36 3.93 10.56
C ILE A 111 4.77 2.75 11.45
N GLN A 112 5.14 3.01 12.70
CA GLN A 112 5.46 1.93 13.63
C GLN A 112 4.24 1.03 13.83
N GLY A 113 4.41 -0.28 13.67
CA GLY A 113 3.31 -1.25 13.78
C GLY A 113 2.32 -1.23 12.60
N GLU A 114 2.72 -0.75 11.42
CA GLU A 114 1.84 -0.81 10.24
C GLU A 114 1.44 -2.24 9.83
N ASP A 115 2.12 -3.27 10.34
CA ASP A 115 1.81 -4.68 10.11
C ASP A 115 0.38 -5.05 10.55
N TYR A 116 -0.16 -4.37 11.58
CA TYR A 116 -1.54 -4.58 12.06
C TYR A 116 -2.62 -4.54 10.96
N PHE A 117 -2.41 -3.77 9.89
CA PHE A 117 -3.36 -3.63 8.78
C PHE A 117 -2.74 -3.84 7.40
N THR A 118 -1.41 -3.97 7.29
CA THR A 118 -0.72 -4.20 6.02
C THR A 118 -0.48 -5.68 5.71
N THR A 119 -0.73 -6.59 6.66
CA THR A 119 -0.76 -8.04 6.39
C THR A 119 -2.18 -8.56 6.29
N LYS A 120 -2.41 -9.56 5.43
CA LYS A 120 -3.76 -10.12 5.22
C LYS A 120 -4.36 -10.69 6.50
N ILE A 121 -3.53 -11.31 7.36
CA ILE A 121 -3.98 -11.91 8.63
C ILE A 121 -4.32 -10.83 9.64
N GLN A 122 -3.41 -9.89 9.88
CA GLN A 122 -3.61 -8.90 10.93
C GLN A 122 -4.72 -7.95 10.54
N LEU A 123 -4.88 -7.63 9.24
CA LEU A 123 -6.04 -6.90 8.73
C LEU A 123 -7.35 -7.63 9.05
N TRP A 124 -7.45 -8.91 8.69
CA TRP A 124 -8.65 -9.72 8.97
C TRP A 124 -8.97 -9.79 10.47
N GLN A 125 -7.96 -10.06 11.30
CA GLN A 125 -8.11 -10.10 12.76
C GLN A 125 -8.53 -8.75 13.35
N SER A 126 -7.96 -7.66 12.86
CA SER A 126 -8.30 -6.29 13.29
C SER A 126 -9.76 -5.96 12.96
N LEU A 127 -10.23 -6.34 11.77
CA LEU A 127 -11.60 -6.13 11.35
C LEU A 127 -12.60 -6.97 12.15
N GLN A 128 -12.31 -8.25 12.39
CA GLN A 128 -13.13 -9.11 13.26
C GLN A 128 -13.21 -8.57 14.70
N THR A 129 -12.11 -8.04 15.22
CA THR A 129 -12.04 -7.46 16.56
C THR A 129 -12.87 -6.18 16.63
N TYR A 130 -12.75 -5.31 15.62
CA TYR A 130 -13.54 -4.09 15.51
C TYR A 130 -15.04 -4.37 15.47
N GLU A 131 -15.49 -5.35 14.68
CA GLU A 131 -16.90 -5.74 14.61
C GLU A 131 -17.43 -6.20 15.98
N LYS A 132 -16.71 -7.11 16.65
CA LYS A 132 -17.09 -7.62 17.98
C LYS A 132 -17.22 -6.50 19.01
N ILE A 133 -16.22 -5.63 19.10
CA ILE A 133 -16.22 -4.51 20.05
C ILE A 133 -17.37 -3.54 19.75
N SER A 134 -17.60 -3.23 18.47
CA SER A 134 -18.68 -2.33 18.04
C SER A 134 -20.06 -2.90 18.38
N MET A 135 -20.25 -4.21 18.24
CA MET A 135 -21.48 -4.90 18.64
C MET A 135 -21.71 -4.85 20.16
N THR A 136 -20.66 -5.04 20.97
CA THR A 136 -20.78 -5.03 22.44
C THR A 136 -21.00 -3.64 23.01
N MET A 137 -20.35 -2.61 22.46
CA MET A 137 -20.37 -1.25 23.04
C MET A 137 -21.67 -0.46 22.78
N GLN A 138 -22.73 -1.07 22.21
CA GLN A 138 -23.98 -0.41 21.81
C GLN A 138 -23.80 0.88 20.98
N LYS A 139 -22.60 1.12 20.45
CA LYS A 139 -22.33 2.17 19.46
C LYS A 139 -22.80 1.66 18.11
N ARG A 140 -24.12 1.49 17.95
CA ARG A 140 -24.76 1.56 16.63
C ARG A 140 -24.72 3.01 16.18
N SER A 141 -23.50 3.52 15.96
CA SER A 141 -23.36 4.70 15.14
C SER A 141 -24.08 4.39 13.82
N PRO A 142 -24.80 5.35 13.23
CA PRO A 142 -25.42 5.14 11.92
C PRO A 142 -24.40 4.81 10.81
N GLN A 143 -23.10 4.88 11.12
CA GLN A 143 -21.98 4.59 10.23
C GLN A 143 -21.39 3.19 10.45
N PHE A 144 -21.89 2.41 11.42
CA PHE A 144 -21.39 1.04 11.63
C PHE A 144 -21.86 0.13 10.47
N LEU A 145 -20.89 -0.39 9.73
CA LEU A 145 -21.10 -1.35 8.65
C LEU A 145 -20.65 -2.75 9.14
N PRO A 146 -21.54 -3.76 9.14
CA PRO A 146 -21.15 -5.14 9.44
C PRO A 146 -20.07 -5.65 8.48
N LEU A 147 -19.18 -6.51 8.97
CA LEU A 147 -18.00 -6.97 8.23
C LEU A 147 -18.38 -7.66 6.92
N ASN A 148 -19.45 -8.46 6.95
CA ASN A 148 -19.97 -9.20 5.81
C ASN A 148 -20.57 -8.33 4.69
N GLN A 149 -20.70 -7.01 4.88
CA GLN A 149 -21.17 -6.10 3.83
C GLN A 149 -20.06 -5.54 2.95
N PHE A 150 -18.81 -5.59 3.41
CA PHE A 150 -17.68 -4.99 2.68
C PHE A 150 -16.44 -5.89 2.60
N VAL A 151 -16.36 -6.93 3.42
CA VAL A 151 -15.32 -7.96 3.33
C VAL A 151 -15.96 -9.26 2.86
N PRO A 152 -15.46 -9.88 1.77
CA PRO A 152 -15.95 -11.17 1.34
C PRO A 152 -15.71 -12.24 2.41
N GLU A 153 -16.50 -13.30 2.36
CA GLU A 153 -16.35 -14.44 3.26
C GLU A 153 -14.90 -14.96 3.23
N THR A 154 -14.29 -15.05 4.42
CA THR A 154 -12.84 -15.23 4.58
C THR A 154 -12.54 -16.25 5.68
N PHE A 155 -11.68 -17.24 5.37
CA PHE A 155 -11.28 -18.30 6.30
C PHE A 155 -9.76 -18.42 6.42
N LYS A 156 -9.26 -18.69 7.64
CA LYS A 156 -7.87 -19.09 7.89
C LYS A 156 -7.76 -20.61 7.88
N LEU A 157 -7.37 -21.20 6.75
CA LEU A 157 -7.36 -22.66 6.60
C LEU A 157 -6.34 -23.39 7.49
N ASP A 158 -5.39 -22.66 8.08
CA ASP A 158 -4.45 -23.20 9.06
C ASP A 158 -5.09 -23.36 10.46
N GLU A 159 -6.18 -22.62 10.75
CA GLU A 159 -6.94 -22.78 11.98
C GLU A 159 -7.99 -23.89 11.80
N LYS A 160 -7.95 -24.89 12.69
CA LYS A 160 -8.82 -26.07 12.59
C LYS A 160 -10.30 -25.70 12.48
N ASN A 161 -10.78 -24.79 13.32
CA ASN A 161 -12.19 -24.41 13.34
C ASN A 161 -12.61 -23.72 12.04
N ASP A 162 -11.85 -22.72 11.58
CA ASP A 162 -12.11 -22.02 10.31
C ASP A 162 -12.07 -23.00 9.12
N ARG A 163 -11.12 -23.94 9.13
CA ARG A 163 -10.99 -24.98 8.11
C ARG A 163 -12.20 -25.91 8.08
N ASP A 164 -12.64 -26.39 9.25
CA ASP A 164 -13.79 -27.27 9.36
C ASP A 164 -15.06 -26.52 8.94
N THR A 165 -15.21 -25.24 9.32
CA THR A 165 -16.32 -24.39 8.85
C THR A 165 -16.30 -24.23 7.33
N PHE A 166 -15.14 -23.92 6.74
CA PHE A 166 -15.00 -23.79 5.28
C PHE A 166 -15.49 -25.04 4.54
N PHE A 167 -15.06 -26.23 4.96
CA PHE A 167 -15.48 -27.47 4.31
C PHE A 167 -16.95 -27.80 4.50
N ASN A 168 -17.57 -27.33 5.58
CA ASN A 168 -19.00 -27.51 5.83
C ASN A 168 -19.88 -26.49 5.08
N THR A 169 -19.37 -25.29 4.79
CA THR A 169 -20.13 -24.22 4.12
C THR A 169 -19.92 -24.17 2.60
N HIS A 170 -18.80 -24.71 2.11
CA HIS A 170 -18.45 -24.72 0.70
C HIS A 170 -19.49 -25.43 -0.16
N LYS A 171 -19.93 -24.78 -1.25
CA LYS A 171 -20.88 -25.34 -2.21
C LYS A 171 -20.21 -25.62 -3.57
N PRO A 172 -20.67 -26.65 -4.31
CA PRO A 172 -20.28 -26.83 -5.70
C PRO A 172 -20.56 -25.57 -6.52
N GLY A 173 -19.57 -25.09 -7.26
CA GLY A 173 -19.66 -23.85 -8.05
C GLY A 173 -19.11 -22.61 -7.35
N ASP A 174 -18.81 -22.66 -6.05
CA ASP A 174 -18.16 -21.54 -5.38
C ASP A 174 -16.72 -21.34 -5.90
N VAL A 175 -16.34 -20.08 -6.09
CA VAL A 175 -14.99 -19.70 -6.48
C VAL A 175 -14.29 -19.03 -5.32
N TRP A 176 -13.15 -19.59 -4.93
CA TRP A 176 -12.34 -19.16 -3.81
C TRP A 176 -10.90 -18.83 -4.25
N ILE A 177 -10.29 -17.85 -3.58
CA ILE A 177 -8.89 -17.49 -3.74
C ILE A 177 -8.12 -17.77 -2.46
N CYS A 178 -7.04 -18.54 -2.57
CA CYS A 178 -6.07 -18.72 -1.48
C CYS A 178 -4.91 -17.73 -1.65
N LYS A 179 -4.66 -16.90 -0.64
CA LYS A 179 -3.51 -15.99 -0.62
C LYS A 179 -2.59 -16.26 0.58
N PRO A 180 -1.27 -16.32 0.35
CA PRO A 180 -0.30 -16.36 1.43
C PRO A 180 -0.21 -15.00 2.13
N SER A 181 0.09 -15.05 3.42
CA SER A 181 0.10 -13.88 4.29
C SER A 181 1.34 -12.98 4.15
N GLY A 182 2.45 -13.52 3.64
CA GLY A 182 3.76 -12.83 3.59
C GLY A 182 4.29 -12.56 2.18
N LEU A 183 3.49 -12.76 1.13
CA LEU A 183 3.90 -12.44 -0.23
C LEU A 183 3.06 -11.28 -0.77
N ASN A 184 3.79 -10.22 -1.10
CA ASN A 184 3.35 -9.12 -1.93
C ASN A 184 4.28 -9.22 -3.16
N GLN A 185 3.72 -9.50 -4.34
CA GLN A 185 4.51 -9.46 -5.59
C GLN A 185 4.92 -8.02 -5.90
#